data_AF-A0A351EWM0-F1
#
_entry.id   AF-A0A351EWM0-F1
#
_cell.length_a   1.000
_cell.length_b   1.000
_cell.length_c   1.000
_cell.angle_alpha   90.00
_cell.angle_beta   90.00
_cell.angle_gamma   90.00
#
_symmetry.space_group_name_H-M   'P 1'
#
loop_
_entity.id
_entity.type
_entity.pdbx_description
1 polymer ?
#
loop_
_entity_poly.entity_id
_entity_poly.type
_entity_poly.pdbx_seq_one_letter_code
_entity_poly.pdbx_strand_id
1 'polypeptide(L)'
;MFNDGAFAQITKRDKRDAMLINLVHGEPIRFGVDNERGVAMDSSGRIELVDVVDVGVENLLVHDETADDPSVAFAISRLATAPTMPTPVGVFRAVERTEYAAAVSDQVDAVTASQGAGTLEGLFASRPTWTVS
;
A
#
# COMPACT_ATOMS: atom_id res chain seq x y z
N MET A 1 -6.65 38.59 -33.28
CA MET A 1 -5.77 38.06 -32.21
C MET A 1 -6.69 37.55 -31.12
N PHE A 2 -7.06 36.26 -31.20
CA PHE A 2 -7.93 35.64 -30.19
C PHE A 2 -7.04 34.86 -29.21
N ASN A 3 -7.32 35.05 -27.92
CA ASN A 3 -6.52 34.54 -26.81
C ASN A 3 -6.80 33.04 -26.59
N ASP A 4 -6.12 32.17 -27.35
CA ASP A 4 -6.21 30.70 -27.22
C ASP A 4 -5.45 30.14 -26.00
N GLY A 5 -4.74 30.98 -25.24
CA GLY A 5 -3.89 30.53 -24.12
C GLY A 5 -4.62 30.32 -22.79
N ALA A 6 -5.74 31.01 -22.56
CA ALA A 6 -6.45 30.96 -21.27
C ALA A 6 -7.19 29.63 -21.05
N PHE A 7 -7.76 29.05 -22.11
CA PHE A 7 -8.50 27.79 -22.04
C PHE A 7 -7.57 26.57 -22.07
N ALA A 8 -6.39 26.67 -22.68
CA ALA A 8 -5.45 25.56 -22.76
C ALA A 8 -4.98 25.05 -21.39
N GLN A 9 -4.83 25.95 -20.39
CA GLN A 9 -4.48 25.54 -19.03
C GLN A 9 -5.63 24.84 -18.31
N ILE A 10 -6.87 25.33 -18.48
CA ILE A 10 -8.09 24.73 -17.91
C ILE A 10 -8.30 23.35 -18.54
N THR A 11 -8.35 23.24 -19.87
CA THR A 11 -8.52 21.95 -20.57
C THR A 11 -7.41 20.95 -20.25
N LYS A 12 -6.17 21.40 -20.02
CA LYS A 12 -5.07 20.52 -19.60
C LYS A 12 -5.25 20.00 -18.18
N ARG A 13 -5.77 20.84 -17.27
CA ARG A 13 -6.10 20.44 -15.90
C ARG A 13 -7.30 19.49 -15.89
N ASP A 14 -8.37 19.81 -16.62
CA ASP A 14 -9.55 18.96 -16.72
C ASP A 14 -9.21 17.58 -17.29
N LYS A 15 -8.37 17.52 -18.33
CA LYS A 15 -7.87 16.24 -18.88
C LYS A 15 -7.04 15.44 -17.88
N ARG A 16 -6.31 16.13 -17.00
CA ARG A 16 -5.53 15.49 -15.94
C ARG A 16 -6.47 14.95 -14.86
N ASP A 17 -7.39 15.77 -14.38
CA ASP A 17 -8.29 15.44 -13.28
C ASP A 17 -9.29 14.33 -13.71
N ALA A 18 -9.62 14.25 -15.00
CA ALA A 18 -10.37 13.14 -15.59
C ALA A 18 -9.57 11.84 -15.76
N MET A 19 -8.23 11.91 -15.86
CA MET A 19 -7.38 10.75 -16.18
C MET A 19 -6.49 10.29 -15.03
N LEU A 20 -6.40 11.03 -13.92
CA LEU A 20 -5.65 10.63 -12.73
C LEU A 20 -6.59 10.34 -11.58
N ILE A 21 -6.40 9.17 -10.96
CA ILE A 21 -7.08 8.82 -9.72
C ILE A 21 -6.08 9.06 -8.58
N ASN A 22 -6.24 10.17 -7.87
CA ASN A 22 -5.34 10.52 -6.77
C ASN A 22 -5.75 9.75 -5.50
N LEU A 23 -4.90 8.84 -5.04
CA LEU A 23 -5.17 8.04 -3.85
C LEU A 23 -4.80 8.83 -2.59
N VAL A 24 -5.79 9.02 -1.69
CA VAL A 24 -5.63 9.71 -0.41
C VAL A 24 -6.09 8.77 0.70
N HIS A 25 -5.21 8.50 1.66
CA HIS A 25 -5.51 7.59 2.75
C HIS A 25 -6.70 8.08 3.58
N GLY A 26 -7.64 7.18 3.89
CA GLY A 26 -8.83 7.43 4.68
C GLY A 26 -9.98 8.08 3.91
N GLU A 27 -9.80 8.38 2.62
CA GLU A 27 -10.83 9.03 1.80
C GLU A 27 -11.45 8.06 0.78
N PRO A 28 -12.75 8.21 0.45
CA PRO A 28 -13.36 7.53 -0.69
C PRO A 28 -12.63 7.89 -1.98
N ILE A 29 -12.31 6.88 -2.79
CA ILE A 29 -11.58 7.08 -4.05
C ILE A 29 -12.50 7.73 -5.08
N ARG A 30 -12.24 9.02 -5.35
CA ARG A 30 -12.97 9.84 -6.32
C ARG A 30 -12.03 10.50 -7.31
N PHE A 31 -12.52 10.73 -8.52
CA PHE A 31 -11.79 11.39 -9.60
C PHE A 31 -12.77 11.93 -10.65
N GLY A 32 -12.28 12.55 -11.72
CA GLY A 32 -13.10 13.33 -12.64
C GLY A 32 -12.95 14.82 -12.38
N VAL A 33 -13.40 15.64 -13.33
CA VAL A 33 -13.23 17.10 -13.26
C VAL A 33 -13.96 17.67 -12.04
N ASP A 34 -15.10 17.07 -11.68
CA ASP A 34 -15.98 17.47 -10.58
C ASP A 34 -16.10 16.37 -9.51
N ASN A 35 -15.17 15.41 -9.46
CA ASN A 35 -15.22 14.20 -8.61
C ASN A 35 -16.48 13.35 -8.85
N GLU A 36 -16.98 13.34 -10.08
CA GLU A 36 -18.18 12.65 -10.52
C GLU A 36 -17.97 11.14 -10.72
N ARG A 37 -16.71 10.69 -10.79
CA ARG A 37 -16.33 9.28 -10.93
C ARG A 37 -15.74 8.76 -9.62
N GLY A 38 -15.85 7.46 -9.42
CA GLY A 38 -15.29 6.79 -8.25
C GLY A 38 -14.82 5.38 -8.55
N VAL A 39 -14.26 4.76 -7.52
CA VAL A 39 -13.86 3.35 -7.54
C VAL A 39 -14.71 2.60 -6.53
N ALA A 40 -15.35 1.51 -6.94
CA ALA A 40 -16.18 0.66 -6.09
C ALA A 40 -15.77 -0.81 -6.23
N MET A 41 -16.28 -1.65 -5.33
CA MET A 41 -16.08 -3.09 -5.37
C MET A 41 -17.43 -3.78 -5.64
N ASP A 42 -17.48 -4.62 -6.67
CA ASP A 42 -18.67 -5.39 -7.00
C ASP A 42 -18.92 -6.52 -6.00
N SER A 43 -20.07 -7.20 -6.13
CA SER A 43 -20.44 -8.33 -5.27
C SER A 43 -19.50 -9.55 -5.40
N SER A 44 -18.65 -9.58 -6.42
CA SER A 44 -17.66 -10.63 -6.68
C SER A 44 -16.26 -10.27 -6.14
N GLY A 45 -16.11 -9.09 -5.53
CA GLY A 45 -14.84 -8.59 -5.02
C GLY A 45 -13.93 -7.95 -6.07
N ARG A 46 -14.45 -7.64 -7.28
CA ARG A 46 -13.68 -6.96 -8.33
C ARG A 46 -13.85 -5.46 -8.18
N ILE A 47 -12.75 -4.73 -8.43
CA ILE A 47 -12.76 -3.28 -8.41
C ILE A 47 -13.17 -2.75 -9.80
N GLU A 48 -14.05 -1.76 -9.83
CA GLU A 48 -14.54 -1.12 -11.06
C GLU A 48 -14.63 0.40 -10.93
N LEU A 49 -14.61 1.08 -12.08
CA LEU A 49 -14.84 2.52 -12.18
C LEU A 49 -16.33 2.78 -12.33
N VAL A 50 -16.88 3.64 -11.49
CA VAL A 50 -18.33 3.91 -11.40
C VAL A 50 -18.61 5.41 -11.49
N ASP A 51 -19.85 5.75 -11.85
CA ASP A 51 -20.39 7.09 -11.67
C ASP A 51 -20.96 7.22 -10.26
N VAL A 52 -20.53 8.25 -9.53
CA VAL A 52 -20.91 8.44 -8.11
C VAL A 52 -22.41 8.64 -7.94
N VAL A 53 -23.07 9.22 -8.95
CA VAL A 53 -24.53 9.44 -8.95
C VAL A 53 -25.33 8.14 -9.00
N ASP A 54 -24.75 7.07 -9.54
CA ASP A 54 -25.43 5.77 -9.69
C ASP A 54 -25.29 4.90 -8.44
N VAL A 55 -24.13 4.99 -7.76
CA VAL A 55 -23.81 4.12 -6.62
C VAL A 55 -23.88 4.82 -5.25
N GLY A 56 -23.81 6.15 -5.19
CA GLY A 56 -23.66 6.89 -3.93
C GLY A 56 -22.23 6.87 -3.38
N VAL A 57 -21.87 7.88 -2.59
CA VAL A 57 -20.52 8.06 -2.06
C VAL A 57 -20.16 6.98 -1.03
N GLU A 58 -21.16 6.48 -0.31
CA GLU A 58 -21.04 5.45 0.73
C GLU A 58 -20.66 4.08 0.19
N ASN A 59 -20.88 3.82 -1.10
CA ASN A 59 -20.52 2.56 -1.76
C ASN A 59 -19.17 2.63 -2.48
N LEU A 60 -18.48 3.76 -2.41
CA LEU A 60 -17.12 3.89 -2.93
C LEU A 60 -16.12 3.24 -1.98
N LEU A 61 -15.07 2.68 -2.58
CA LEU A 61 -13.94 2.14 -1.86
C LEU A 61 -13.18 3.27 -1.16
N VAL A 62 -13.00 3.16 0.15
CA VAL A 62 -12.12 4.03 0.93
C VAL A 62 -10.69 3.53 0.81
N HIS A 63 -9.76 4.42 0.44
CA HIS A 63 -8.36 4.03 0.27
C HIS A 63 -7.66 3.86 1.62
N ASP A 64 -7.18 2.64 1.89
CA ASP A 64 -6.38 2.34 3.07
C ASP A 64 -4.99 1.89 2.65
N GLU A 65 -3.99 2.76 2.82
CA GLU A 65 -2.60 2.43 2.53
C GLU A 65 -2.00 1.50 3.59
N THR A 66 -2.57 1.46 4.79
CA THR A 66 -2.07 0.69 5.94
C THR A 66 -2.64 -0.72 6.01
N ALA A 67 -3.54 -1.08 5.09
CA ALA A 67 -4.20 -2.38 5.05
C ALA A 67 -3.18 -3.54 5.08
N ASP A 68 -3.36 -4.43 6.06
CA ASP A 68 -2.53 -5.63 6.24
C ASP A 68 -2.57 -6.51 4.98
N ASP A 69 -3.78 -6.77 4.47
CA ASP A 69 -4.02 -7.51 3.24
C ASP A 69 -3.72 -6.62 2.00
N PRO A 70 -2.74 -6.98 1.17
CA PRO A 70 -2.35 -6.17 0.01
C PRO A 70 -3.28 -6.32 -1.21
N SER A 71 -4.32 -7.17 -1.14
CA SER A 71 -5.16 -7.52 -2.29
C SER A 71 -5.84 -6.31 -2.93
N VAL A 72 -6.35 -5.38 -2.10
CA VAL A 72 -6.99 -4.16 -2.58
C VAL A 72 -5.98 -3.24 -3.27
N ALA A 73 -4.81 -3.02 -2.65
CA ALA A 73 -3.75 -2.21 -3.25
C ALA A 73 -3.31 -2.77 -4.62
N PHE A 74 -3.18 -4.09 -4.74
CA PHE A 74 -2.87 -4.74 -6.01
C PHE A 74 -4.00 -4.60 -7.04
N ALA A 75 -5.25 -4.72 -6.63
CA ALA A 75 -6.39 -4.55 -7.52
C ALA A 75 -6.47 -3.11 -8.04
N ILE A 76 -6.30 -2.09 -7.18
CA ILE A 76 -6.26 -0.68 -7.57
C ILE A 76 -5.13 -0.44 -8.57
N SER A 77 -3.91 -0.92 -8.32
CA SER A 77 -2.76 -0.73 -9.22
C SER A 77 -2.96 -1.24 -10.66
N ARG A 78 -3.95 -2.12 -10.87
CA ARG A 78 -4.25 -2.73 -12.18
C ARG A 78 -5.49 -2.15 -12.85
N LEU A 79 -6.09 -1.10 -12.29
CA LEU A 79 -7.26 -0.44 -12.88
C LEU A 79 -6.98 0.09 -14.29
N ALA A 80 -5.80 0.67 -14.53
CA ALA A 80 -5.40 1.17 -15.84
C ALA A 80 -4.75 0.07 -16.69
N THR A 81 -5.56 -0.69 -17.43
CA THR A 81 -5.07 -1.72 -18.36
C THR A 81 -4.74 -1.17 -19.76
N ALA A 82 -5.11 0.07 -20.07
CA ALA A 82 -4.82 0.75 -21.33
C ALA A 82 -4.46 2.23 -21.12
N PRO A 83 -3.66 2.86 -22.01
CA PRO A 83 -3.22 4.25 -21.86
C PRO A 83 -4.35 5.30 -21.85
N THR A 84 -5.55 4.93 -22.28
CA THR A 84 -6.72 5.79 -22.35
C THR A 84 -7.64 5.66 -21.14
N MET A 85 -7.24 4.90 -20.12
CA MET A 85 -8.02 4.74 -18.89
C MET A 85 -7.46 5.59 -17.74
N PRO A 86 -8.33 6.02 -16.81
CA PRO A 86 -7.90 6.71 -15.60
C PRO A 86 -6.86 5.89 -14.83
N THR A 87 -5.75 6.53 -14.48
CA THR A 87 -4.56 5.91 -13.90
C THR A 87 -4.42 6.29 -12.43
N PRO A 88 -4.42 5.29 -11.52
CA PRO A 88 -4.16 5.55 -10.11
C PRO A 88 -2.74 6.04 -9.86
N VAL A 89 -2.62 7.05 -9.01
CA VAL A 89 -1.35 7.66 -8.60
C VAL A 89 -1.37 7.94 -7.10
N GLY A 90 -0.18 7.92 -6.49
CA GLY A 90 -0.01 8.11 -5.05
C GLY A 90 0.54 6.87 -4.36
N VAL A 91 0.38 6.82 -3.04
CA VAL A 91 0.81 5.68 -2.22
C VAL A 91 -0.29 4.61 -2.25
N PHE A 92 0.00 3.47 -2.85
CA PHE A 92 -0.95 2.34 -2.87
C PHE A 92 -0.95 1.59 -1.54
N ARG A 93 0.21 1.50 -0.89
CA ARG A 93 0.41 0.77 0.36
C ARG A 93 1.62 1.31 1.10
N ALA A 94 1.46 1.60 2.39
CA ALA A 94 2.49 2.00 3.33
C ALA A 94 2.41 1.08 4.55
N VAL A 95 3.43 0.26 4.77
CA VAL A 95 3.46 -0.70 5.88
C VAL A 95 4.74 -0.56 6.68
N GLU A 96 4.55 -0.45 7.99
CA GLU A 96 5.62 -0.54 8.96
C GLU A 96 5.92 -2.01 9.25
N ARG A 97 7.16 -2.44 8.96
CA ARG A 97 7.68 -3.73 9.42
C ARG A 97 9.06 -3.56 10.00
N THR A 98 9.31 -4.27 11.09
CA THR A 98 10.64 -4.41 11.66
C THR A 98 11.57 -4.99 10.61
N GLU A 99 12.74 -4.38 10.48
CA GLU A 99 13.80 -4.91 9.64
C GLU A 99 14.21 -6.29 10.15
N TYR A 100 14.37 -7.25 9.24
CA TYR A 100 14.74 -8.61 9.60
C TYR A 100 16.01 -8.67 10.46
N ALA A 101 17.03 -7.87 10.13
CA ALA A 101 18.28 -7.82 10.87
C ALA A 101 18.09 -7.33 12.32
N ALA A 102 17.27 -6.29 12.51
CA ALA A 102 16.93 -5.78 13.83
C ALA A 102 16.18 -6.85 14.65
N ALA A 103 15.17 -7.50 14.04
CA ALA A 103 14.42 -8.56 14.71
C ALA A 103 15.28 -9.75 15.14
N VAL A 104 16.28 -10.14 14.33
CA VAL A 104 17.23 -11.21 14.69
C VAL A 104 18.15 -10.76 15.83
N SER A 105 18.65 -9.53 15.79
CA SER A 105 19.48 -8.98 16.87
C SER A 105 18.72 -8.96 18.19
N ASP A 106 17.49 -8.44 18.19
CA ASP A 106 16.62 -8.38 19.36
C ASP A 106 16.38 -9.78 19.97
N GLN A 107 16.24 -10.80 19.13
CA GLN A 107 16.09 -12.18 19.58
C GLN A 107 17.36 -12.71 20.27
N VAL A 108 18.55 -12.43 19.71
CA VAL A 108 19.84 -12.82 20.31
C VAL A 108 20.07 -12.09 21.62
N ASP A 109 19.77 -10.79 21.68
CA ASP A 109 19.94 -9.97 22.87
C ASP A 109 19.00 -10.41 24.00
N ALA A 110 17.74 -10.72 23.68
CA ALA A 110 16.78 -11.24 24.66
C ALA A 110 17.22 -12.60 25.26
N VAL A 111 17.74 -13.50 24.44
CA VAL A 111 18.29 -14.78 24.92
C VAL A 111 19.54 -14.57 25.75
N THR A 112 20.44 -13.68 25.31
CA THR A 112 21.67 -13.33 26.03
C THR A 112 21.38 -12.68 27.38
N ALA A 113 20.37 -11.82 27.47
CA ALA A 113 19.96 -11.19 28.72
C ALA A 113 19.36 -12.20 29.71
N SER A 114 18.63 -13.21 29.23
CA SER A 114 17.97 -14.21 30.08
C SER A 114 18.88 -15.38 30.48
N GLN A 115 19.76 -15.82 29.59
CA GLN A 115 20.60 -17.02 29.79
C GLN A 115 22.09 -16.70 29.96
N GLY A 116 22.49 -15.44 29.81
CA GLY A 116 23.89 -15.01 29.72
C GLY A 116 24.48 -15.26 28.32
N ALA A 117 25.64 -14.66 28.06
CA ALA A 117 26.32 -14.77 26.75
C ALA A 117 26.81 -16.19 26.39
N GLY A 118 26.76 -17.12 27.34
CA GLY A 118 27.41 -18.43 27.23
C GLY A 118 28.94 -18.31 27.18
N THR A 119 29.64 -19.43 27.35
CA THR A 119 31.09 -19.51 27.14
C THR A 119 31.41 -20.74 26.29
N LEU A 120 32.50 -20.70 25.54
CA LEU A 120 32.97 -21.84 24.75
C LEU A 120 33.28 -23.02 25.67
N GLU A 121 33.90 -22.78 26.82
CA GLU A 121 34.17 -23.81 27.82
C GLU A 121 32.89 -24.44 28.35
N GLY A 122 31.87 -23.62 28.65
CA GLY A 122 30.55 -24.09 29.07
C GLY A 122 29.85 -24.92 27.98
N LEU A 123 30.03 -24.55 26.70
CA LEU A 123 29.52 -25.32 25.57
C LEU A 123 30.23 -26.68 25.46
N PHE A 124 31.55 -26.72 25.55
CA PHE A 124 32.30 -27.98 25.50
C PHE A 124 32.00 -28.90 26.69
N ALA A 125 31.71 -28.32 27.87
CA ALA A 125 31.31 -29.06 29.07
C ALA A 125 29.80 -29.35 29.14
N SER A 126 28.99 -28.86 28.20
CA SER A 126 27.52 -29.01 28.24
C SER A 126 27.03 -30.44 27.96
N ARG A 127 27.91 -31.32 27.47
CA ARG A 127 27.61 -32.72 27.16
C ARG A 127 28.55 -33.67 27.92
N PRO A 128 28.15 -34.94 28.13
CA PRO A 128 29.01 -35.91 28.81
C PRO A 128 30.35 -36.06 28.07
N THR A 129 31.45 -35.86 28.79
CA THR A 129 32.81 -36.11 28.31
C THR A 129 33.40 -37.34 29.02
N TRP A 130 34.34 -38.04 28.37
CA TRP A 130 35.08 -39.13 28.99
C TRP A 130 36.56 -38.77 29.13
N THR A 131 37.19 -39.25 30.20
CA THR A 131 38.63 -39.09 30.44
C THR A 131 39.36 -40.33 29.90
N VAL A 132 40.43 -40.15 29.13
CA VAL A 132 41.29 -41.25 28.67
C VAL A 132 42.54 -41.27 29.55
N SER A 133 42.86 -42.42 30.14
CA SER A 133 44.06 -42.67 30.95
C SER A 133 44.75 -43.95 30.50
#